data_AF-A0A087BPG1-F1
#
_entry.id   AF-A0A087BPG1-F1
#
_cell.length_a   1.000
_cell.length_b   1.000
_cell.length_c   1.000
_cell.angle_alpha   90.00
_cell.angle_beta   90.00
_cell.angle_gamma   90.00
#
_symmetry.space_group_name_H-M   'P 1'
#
loop_
_entity.id
_entity.type
_entity.pdbx_description
1 polymer ?
#
loop_
_entity_poly.entity_id
_entity_poly.type
_entity_poly.pdbx_seq_one_letter_code
_entity_poly.pdbx_strand_id
1 'polypeptide(L)'
;MATSYERVLEAAKRYSRDLRLQELPRDTSGRQHAQCSCPAHDGDGGTSLHITYDQSDGKTMLHCFGAEHCDAASIAGALGLKIIDPFDQQSGPQGHADYSGYNSYSCDSRLTAADLAAIRHANVTNAPLLSRNETTTITPAYTENSAEIRQQYEMPEPYLEPLALGRSPMFAAICAAIAVQPNTGLLHGTCPNCGAADSLTVLYSPLESATLLRCSTCQADDVLNALNAPATLARSNGYEAMIYDSERGTAYEYADGLIVRRSPTKRISQSGNTAGKHPLWMAADAKRAVASGKPVYLIEGEKDAGTLRALGYAAVTASGGGGNFAAKLDLDSACLALSGADVVAIMDKDDTGTRWKEQVAQTLTPFVRSLTFIQAAGEAHDASDAAMSGLEFEILPSESSQPESELKTELTPRAYSLTRLADVEPERPLWLWPGHHPRLLRPQQGAHTGWLVLGCAVVQSNQRSERRVQQAASSGRQTTPKATAGKQEVRQHVVVAVAGLCGSSESGEL
;
A
#
# COMPACT_ATOMS: atom_id res chain seq x y z
N MET A 1 12.51 -38.10 16.35
CA MET A 1 11.27 -37.51 16.89
C MET A 1 10.18 -37.73 15.87
N ALA A 2 8.94 -38.01 16.27
CA ALA A 2 7.85 -38.15 15.31
C ALA A 2 7.64 -36.82 14.58
N THR A 3 7.67 -36.83 13.26
CA THR A 3 7.42 -35.64 12.44
C THR A 3 5.99 -35.13 12.65
N SER A 4 5.74 -33.86 12.36
CA SER A 4 4.38 -33.29 12.34
C SER A 4 3.44 -34.10 11.45
N TYR A 5 3.95 -34.64 10.35
CA TYR A 5 3.21 -35.48 9.43
C TYR A 5 2.74 -36.78 10.09
N GLU A 6 3.63 -37.47 10.80
CA GLU A 6 3.29 -38.69 11.53
C GLU A 6 2.26 -38.43 12.64
N ARG A 7 2.37 -37.29 13.36
CA ARG A 7 1.40 -36.92 14.40
C ARG A 7 0.02 -36.63 13.82
N VAL A 8 -0.04 -35.92 12.70
CA VAL A 8 -1.29 -35.63 11.99
C VAL A 8 -1.94 -36.92 11.47
N LEU A 9 -1.16 -37.84 10.90
CA LEU A 9 -1.66 -39.14 10.44
C LEU A 9 -2.13 -40.01 11.61
N GLU A 10 -1.43 -39.99 12.74
CA GLU A 10 -1.81 -40.75 13.93
C GLU A 10 -3.13 -40.22 14.52
N ALA A 11 -3.32 -38.90 14.57
CA ALA A 11 -4.59 -38.29 14.97
C ALA A 11 -5.73 -38.62 13.99
N ALA A 12 -5.47 -38.60 12.68
CA ALA A 12 -6.43 -39.02 11.68
C ALA A 12 -6.80 -40.52 11.80
N LYS A 13 -5.84 -41.40 12.15
CA LYS A 13 -6.07 -42.83 12.39
C LYS A 13 -6.85 -43.10 13.70
N ARG A 14 -6.71 -42.23 14.70
CA ARG A 14 -7.41 -42.32 16.00
C ARG A 14 -8.81 -41.71 15.99
N TYR A 15 -9.17 -40.99 14.94
CA TYR A 15 -10.47 -40.35 14.84
C TYR A 15 -11.60 -41.38 14.89
N SER A 16 -12.65 -41.11 15.66
CA SER A 16 -13.68 -42.12 15.98
C SER A 16 -14.55 -42.55 14.79
N ARG A 17 -14.49 -41.83 13.66
CA ARG A 17 -15.17 -42.16 12.40
C ARG A 17 -14.13 -42.55 11.36
N ASP A 18 -14.48 -43.50 10.48
CA ASP A 18 -13.59 -43.91 9.38
C ASP A 18 -13.47 -42.78 8.34
N LEU A 19 -12.34 -42.07 8.38
CA LEU A 19 -12.01 -41.00 7.43
C LEU A 19 -11.49 -41.52 6.09
N ARG A 20 -11.42 -42.84 5.86
CA ARG A 20 -10.86 -43.45 4.64
C ARG A 20 -9.46 -42.91 4.32
N LEU A 21 -8.60 -42.87 5.34
CA LEU A 21 -7.24 -42.38 5.19
C LEU A 21 -6.43 -43.27 4.25
N GLN A 22 -5.93 -42.70 3.17
CA GLN A 22 -5.05 -43.34 2.21
C GLN A 22 -3.75 -42.56 2.08
N GLU A 23 -2.64 -43.19 2.47
CA GLU A 23 -1.31 -42.66 2.18
C GLU A 23 -0.98 -42.89 0.70
N LEU A 24 -0.53 -41.84 0.01
CA LEU A 24 -0.24 -41.86 -1.41
C LEU A 24 1.27 -42.02 -1.66
N PRO A 25 1.67 -42.49 -2.86
CA PRO A 25 3.07 -42.41 -3.30
C PRO A 25 3.57 -40.97 -3.19
N ARG A 26 4.89 -40.75 -3.08
CA ARG A 26 5.42 -39.38 -3.03
C ARG A 26 4.99 -38.56 -4.25
N ASP A 27 4.70 -37.27 -4.03
CA ASP A 27 4.28 -36.37 -5.11
C ASP A 27 5.42 -36.13 -6.11
N THR A 28 5.14 -35.40 -7.20
CA THR A 28 6.13 -35.05 -8.23
C THR A 28 7.32 -34.25 -7.70
N SER A 29 7.19 -33.65 -6.51
CA SER A 29 8.22 -32.92 -5.79
C SER A 29 8.90 -33.77 -4.71
N GLY A 30 8.59 -35.07 -4.62
CA GLY A 30 9.14 -36.01 -3.66
C GLY A 30 8.54 -35.93 -2.25
N ARG A 31 7.50 -35.12 -2.03
CA ARG A 31 6.87 -34.90 -0.72
C ARG A 31 5.94 -36.04 -0.33
N GLN A 32 5.84 -36.28 0.98
CA GLN A 32 4.89 -37.25 1.53
C GLN A 32 3.50 -36.61 1.59
N HIS A 33 2.49 -37.34 1.15
CA HIS A 33 1.12 -36.87 1.20
C HIS A 33 0.12 -38.01 1.37
N ALA A 34 -1.04 -37.67 1.93
CA ALA A 34 -2.15 -38.57 2.14
C ALA A 34 -3.47 -37.85 1.83
N GLN A 35 -4.51 -38.64 1.60
CA GLN A 35 -5.86 -38.15 1.37
C GLN A 35 -6.84 -38.84 2.31
N CYS A 36 -7.84 -38.09 2.77
CA CYS A 36 -8.94 -38.61 3.59
C CYS A 36 -10.20 -37.75 3.43
N SER A 37 -11.30 -38.19 4.04
CA SER A 37 -12.49 -37.36 4.25
C SER A 37 -12.23 -36.28 5.29
N CYS A 38 -12.78 -35.08 5.08
CA CYS A 38 -12.55 -33.97 6.00
C CYS A 38 -13.35 -34.16 7.30
N PRO A 39 -12.69 -34.16 8.49
CA PRO A 39 -13.37 -34.34 9.78
C PRO A 39 -14.15 -33.10 10.24
N ALA A 40 -13.91 -31.92 9.66
CA ALA A 40 -14.52 -30.66 10.10
C ALA A 40 -15.94 -30.42 9.54
N HIS A 41 -16.36 -31.15 8.50
CA HIS A 41 -17.69 -30.99 7.89
C HIS A 41 -18.28 -32.32 7.41
N ASP A 42 -17.92 -33.42 8.07
CA ASP A 42 -18.56 -34.74 7.93
C ASP A 42 -18.57 -35.39 6.53
N GLY A 43 -17.73 -34.93 5.59
CA GLY A 43 -17.34 -35.72 4.41
C GLY A 43 -18.37 -35.86 3.28
N ASP A 44 -19.16 -34.82 2.99
CA ASP A 44 -20.18 -34.78 1.92
C ASP A 44 -19.65 -34.94 0.46
N GLY A 45 -18.39 -35.31 0.28
CA GLY A 45 -17.81 -35.77 -0.98
C GLY A 45 -16.56 -36.59 -0.68
N GLY A 46 -16.35 -37.71 -1.38
CA GLY A 46 -15.13 -38.52 -1.23
C GLY A 46 -13.84 -37.69 -1.30
N THR A 47 -12.78 -38.15 -0.62
CA THR A 47 -11.43 -37.53 -0.52
C THR A 47 -11.45 -36.00 -0.59
N SER A 48 -11.96 -35.37 0.46
CA SER A 48 -12.05 -33.92 0.54
C SER A 48 -10.81 -33.26 1.16
N LEU A 49 -9.99 -33.98 1.93
CA LEU A 49 -8.84 -33.45 2.65
C LEU A 49 -7.53 -34.02 2.12
N HIS A 50 -6.60 -33.12 1.79
CA HIS A 50 -5.24 -33.42 1.38
C HIS A 50 -4.26 -33.02 2.49
N ILE A 51 -3.42 -33.96 2.90
CA ILE A 51 -2.41 -33.79 3.94
C ILE A 51 -1.05 -33.85 3.25
N THR A 52 -0.23 -32.82 3.35
CA THR A 52 1.06 -32.75 2.65
C THR A 52 2.17 -32.30 3.57
N TYR A 53 3.29 -33.02 3.58
CA TYR A 53 4.44 -32.69 4.41
C TYR A 53 5.48 -31.89 3.63
N ASP A 54 5.85 -30.74 4.18
CA ASP A 54 6.97 -29.92 3.72
C ASP A 54 8.18 -30.18 4.62
N GLN A 55 9.16 -30.89 4.06
CA GLN A 55 10.39 -31.25 4.77
C GLN A 55 11.34 -30.06 4.96
N SER A 56 11.30 -29.04 4.09
CA SER A 56 12.18 -27.87 4.20
C SER A 56 11.74 -26.92 5.31
N ASP A 57 10.42 -26.74 5.45
CA ASP A 57 9.83 -25.88 6.48
C ASP A 57 9.45 -26.65 7.76
N GLY A 58 9.59 -27.98 7.76
CA GLY A 58 9.25 -28.85 8.89
C GLY A 58 7.78 -28.72 9.30
N LYS A 59 6.86 -28.60 8.33
CA LYS A 59 5.43 -28.36 8.59
C LYS A 59 4.53 -29.26 7.75
N THR A 60 3.37 -29.59 8.30
CA THR A 60 2.33 -30.37 7.63
C THR A 60 1.16 -29.47 7.27
N MET A 61 0.85 -29.41 5.99
CA MET A 61 -0.25 -28.64 5.44
C MET A 61 -1.52 -29.48 5.36
N LEU A 62 -2.64 -28.89 5.77
CA LEU A 62 -3.98 -29.46 5.71
C LEU A 62 -4.81 -28.61 4.75
N HIS A 63 -5.23 -29.19 3.63
CA HIS A 63 -6.04 -28.48 2.63
C HIS A 63 -7.31 -29.25 2.31
N CYS A 64 -8.47 -28.64 2.59
CA CYS A 64 -9.76 -29.20 2.22
C CYS A 64 -10.25 -28.60 0.88
N PHE A 65 -10.68 -29.47 -0.04
CA PHE A 65 -11.25 -29.11 -1.34
C PHE A 65 -12.79 -29.20 -1.37
N GLY A 66 -13.42 -29.65 -0.28
CA GLY A 66 -14.85 -29.95 -0.22
C GLY A 66 -15.76 -28.79 0.21
N ALA A 67 -15.23 -27.73 0.82
CA ALA A 67 -16.02 -26.59 1.30
C ALA A 67 -15.24 -25.27 1.26
N GLU A 68 -15.89 -24.18 0.84
CA GLU A 68 -15.30 -22.82 0.75
C GLU A 68 -14.92 -22.20 2.12
N HIS A 69 -15.28 -22.85 3.23
CA HIS A 69 -15.10 -22.34 4.60
C HIS A 69 -14.36 -23.30 5.55
N CYS A 70 -13.59 -24.26 5.02
CA CYS A 70 -12.85 -25.20 5.86
C CYS A 70 -11.35 -24.85 5.94
N ASP A 71 -10.94 -24.22 7.04
CA ASP A 71 -9.54 -23.84 7.27
C ASP A 71 -8.74 -24.92 8.02
N ALA A 72 -7.40 -24.81 7.96
CA ALA A 72 -6.49 -25.79 8.56
C ALA A 72 -6.64 -25.88 10.09
N ALA A 73 -7.01 -24.78 10.75
CA ALA A 73 -7.21 -24.74 12.20
C ALA A 73 -8.46 -25.53 12.63
N SER A 74 -9.56 -25.40 11.88
CA SER A 74 -10.78 -26.15 12.09
C SER A 74 -10.56 -27.65 11.88
N ILE A 75 -9.78 -28.02 10.87
CA ILE A 75 -9.41 -29.42 10.61
C ILE A 75 -8.53 -29.97 11.73
N ALA A 76 -7.50 -29.22 12.15
CA ALA A 76 -6.63 -29.61 13.26
C ALA A 76 -7.43 -29.77 14.57
N GLY A 77 -8.30 -28.81 14.88
CA GLY A 77 -9.19 -28.85 16.05
C GLY A 77 -10.14 -30.06 16.02
N ALA A 78 -10.72 -30.37 14.86
CA ALA A 78 -11.57 -31.55 14.69
C ALA A 78 -10.79 -32.86 14.92
N LEU A 79 -9.52 -32.92 14.52
CA LEU A 79 -8.62 -34.05 14.80
C LEU A 79 -8.10 -34.11 16.24
N GLY A 80 -8.49 -33.15 17.10
CA GLY A 80 -7.99 -33.03 18.47
C GLY A 80 -6.54 -32.56 18.57
N LEU A 81 -6.03 -31.93 17.50
CA LEU A 81 -4.69 -31.38 17.41
C LEU A 81 -4.69 -29.91 17.79
N LYS A 82 -3.61 -29.46 18.44
CA LYS A 82 -3.32 -28.04 18.67
C LYS A 82 -2.75 -27.42 17.40
N ILE A 83 -2.87 -26.09 17.28
CA ILE A 83 -2.31 -25.30 16.16
C ILE A 83 -0.80 -25.53 15.94
N ILE A 84 -0.06 -25.90 16.98
CA ILE A 84 1.39 -26.19 16.90
C ILE A 84 1.71 -27.62 16.44
N ASP A 85 0.77 -28.55 16.53
CA ASP A 85 1.04 -29.97 16.24
C ASP A 85 1.37 -30.26 14.76
N PRO A 86 0.87 -29.48 13.78
CA PRO A 86 1.33 -29.53 12.39
C PRO A 86 2.76 -29.03 12.15
N PHE A 87 3.55 -28.67 13.16
CA PHE A 87 4.94 -28.20 13.00
C PHE A 87 5.95 -29.09 13.75
N ASP A 88 7.05 -29.50 13.12
CA ASP A 88 8.05 -30.40 13.69
C ASP A 88 8.69 -29.84 14.97
N GLN A 89 8.90 -28.52 15.01
CA GLN A 89 9.36 -27.81 16.19
C GLN A 89 8.15 -27.33 17.01
N GLN A 90 7.96 -27.93 18.19
CA GLN A 90 6.90 -27.56 19.15
C GLN A 90 7.30 -26.34 20.01
N SER A 91 8.49 -25.80 19.79
CA SER A 91 8.87 -24.45 20.20
C SER A 91 8.24 -23.50 19.18
N GLY A 92 7.41 -22.55 19.62
CA GLY A 92 6.76 -21.59 18.73
C GLY A 92 7.76 -20.93 17.76
N PRO A 93 7.30 -20.48 16.58
CA PRO A 93 8.18 -19.88 15.58
C PRO A 93 9.01 -18.77 16.24
N GLN A 94 10.34 -18.92 16.18
CA GLN A 94 11.25 -17.82 16.48
C GLN A 94 11.12 -16.81 15.34
N GLY A 95 10.13 -15.93 15.48
CA GLY A 95 9.78 -14.91 14.50
C GLY A 95 8.28 -14.64 14.54
N HIS A 96 7.93 -13.50 15.12
CA HIS A 96 6.59 -12.90 15.21
C HIS A 96 5.58 -13.58 16.14
N ALA A 97 5.37 -12.93 17.28
CA ALA A 97 4.26 -13.18 18.18
C ALA A 97 2.97 -12.59 17.59
N ASP A 98 2.04 -13.46 17.20
CA ASP A 98 0.62 -13.13 17.13
C ASP A 98 -0.14 -14.23 17.87
N TYR A 99 -0.58 -13.90 19.08
CA TYR A 99 -1.45 -14.74 19.90
C TYR A 99 -2.70 -13.92 20.21
N SER A 100 -3.79 -14.20 19.52
CA SER A 100 -5.14 -13.84 19.96
C SER A 100 -6.14 -14.82 19.33
N GLY A 101 -6.33 -15.94 20.02
CA GLY A 101 -7.35 -16.93 19.72
C GLY A 101 -8.04 -17.32 21.02
N TYR A 102 -9.17 -16.68 21.32
CA TYR A 102 -10.15 -17.21 22.26
C TYR A 102 -11.55 -17.14 21.64
N ASN A 103 -12.06 -18.34 21.38
CA ASN A 103 -13.45 -18.80 21.24
C ASN A 103 -14.51 -17.92 20.57
N SER A 104 -14.97 -18.47 19.44
CA SER A 104 -16.32 -18.40 18.91
C SER A 104 -17.41 -18.83 19.92
N TYR A 105 -18.52 -18.12 19.95
CA TYR A 105 -19.83 -18.75 20.08
C TYR A 105 -20.53 -18.74 18.73
N SER A 106 -21.03 -19.92 18.36
CA SER A 106 -22.03 -20.14 17.33
C SER A 106 -23.36 -19.49 17.76
N CYS A 107 -23.94 -18.65 16.90
CA CYS A 107 -25.35 -18.77 16.54
C CYS A 107 -25.67 -17.98 15.28
N ASP A 108 -26.42 -18.66 14.42
CA ASP A 108 -27.19 -18.15 13.31
C ASP A 108 -28.22 -17.12 13.82
N SER A 109 -27.95 -15.84 13.61
CA SER A 109 -28.96 -14.78 13.64
C SER A 109 -28.39 -13.52 12.98
N ARG A 110 -28.86 -13.22 11.76
CA ARG A 110 -28.56 -11.97 11.06
C ARG A 110 -29.18 -10.81 11.86
N LEU A 111 -28.36 -9.96 12.45
CA LEU A 111 -28.79 -8.72 13.11
C LEU A 111 -28.80 -7.55 12.10
N THR A 112 -29.80 -6.70 12.21
CA THR A 112 -30.06 -5.51 11.39
C THR A 112 -29.81 -4.23 12.19
N ALA A 113 -29.79 -3.06 11.52
CA ALA A 113 -29.60 -1.76 12.19
C ALA A 113 -30.60 -1.45 13.33
N ALA A 114 -31.72 -2.16 13.40
CA ALA A 114 -32.69 -2.07 14.49
C ALA A 114 -32.20 -2.72 15.79
N ASP A 115 -31.34 -3.74 15.71
CA ASP A 115 -30.88 -4.51 16.87
C ASP A 115 -29.82 -3.74 17.68
N LEU A 116 -29.01 -2.91 17.02
CA LEU A 116 -28.05 -1.99 17.65
C LEU A 116 -28.73 -0.88 18.48
N ALA A 117 -29.93 -0.45 18.09
CA ALA A 117 -30.67 0.59 18.81
C ALA A 117 -31.26 0.11 20.16
N ALA A 118 -31.41 -1.21 20.35
CA ALA A 118 -32.04 -1.79 21.54
C ALA A 118 -31.10 -1.89 22.76
N ILE A 119 -29.79 -1.84 22.56
CA ILE A 119 -28.77 -1.97 23.63
C ILE A 119 -28.87 -0.84 24.67
N ARG A 120 -29.51 0.29 24.32
CA ARG A 120 -29.71 1.44 25.20
C ARG A 120 -30.58 1.17 26.43
N HIS A 121 -31.38 0.11 26.44
CA HIS A 121 -32.31 -0.17 27.54
C HIS A 121 -31.81 -1.17 28.58
N ALA A 122 -30.74 -1.93 28.31
CA ALA A 122 -30.27 -2.97 29.24
C ALA A 122 -29.20 -2.48 30.25
N ASN A 123 -28.38 -1.49 29.87
CA ASN A 123 -27.20 -1.10 30.67
C ASN A 123 -27.43 0.05 31.68
N VAL A 124 -28.68 0.49 31.89
CA VAL A 124 -28.99 1.59 32.83
C VAL A 124 -29.37 1.08 34.24
N THR A 125 -29.60 -0.21 34.44
CA THR A 125 -30.02 -0.72 35.75
C THR A 125 -29.18 -1.89 36.21
N ASN A 126 -28.30 -1.62 37.19
CA ASN A 126 -27.53 -2.54 38.04
C ASN A 126 -26.05 -2.73 37.66
N ALA A 127 -25.19 -1.85 38.18
CA ALA A 127 -23.86 -2.22 38.64
C ALA A 127 -23.53 -1.43 39.93
N PRO A 128 -23.11 -2.10 41.03
CA PRO A 128 -22.85 -1.44 42.30
C PRO A 128 -21.52 -0.68 42.28
N LEU A 129 -21.53 0.51 42.87
CA LEU A 129 -20.36 1.32 43.19
C LEU A 129 -19.44 0.54 44.16
N LEU A 130 -18.21 0.26 43.74
CA LEU A 130 -17.13 -0.14 44.64
C LEU A 130 -16.04 0.93 44.64
N SER A 131 -15.70 1.36 45.86
CA SER A 131 -14.86 2.50 46.19
C SER A 131 -13.37 2.28 45.88
N ARG A 132 -12.74 3.38 45.48
CA ARG A 132 -11.28 3.65 45.50
C ARG A 132 -10.59 2.99 46.70
N ASN A 133 -9.36 2.51 46.48
CA ASN A 133 -8.22 2.81 47.35
C ASN A 133 -6.88 2.71 46.61
N GLU A 134 -6.12 3.80 46.75
CA GLU A 134 -4.67 3.90 46.94
C GLU A 134 -3.70 3.49 45.81
N THR A 135 -3.25 4.56 45.13
CA THR A 135 -2.02 4.71 44.37
C THR A 135 -0.79 4.19 45.13
N THR A 136 0.02 3.36 44.47
CA THR A 136 1.46 3.28 44.75
C THR A 136 2.19 3.15 43.42
N THR A 137 2.73 4.28 42.97
CA THR A 137 3.60 4.39 41.81
C THR A 137 4.91 3.66 42.08
N ILE A 138 5.20 2.60 41.32
CA ILE A 138 6.55 2.04 41.22
C ILE A 138 6.97 2.24 39.76
N THR A 139 7.79 3.25 39.53
CA THR A 139 8.46 3.50 38.25
C THR A 139 9.63 2.53 38.12
N PRO A 140 9.68 1.63 37.11
CA PRO A 140 10.92 0.96 36.77
C PRO A 140 11.78 1.95 35.96
N ALA A 141 12.99 2.21 36.45
CA ALA A 141 13.99 2.97 35.75
C ALA A 141 14.41 2.23 34.47
N TYR A 142 13.83 2.62 33.33
CA TYR A 142 14.41 2.32 32.03
C TYR A 142 15.61 3.26 31.84
N THR A 143 16.77 2.67 31.67
CA THR A 143 18.01 3.36 31.32
C THR A 143 17.86 4.01 29.95
N GLU A 144 17.70 5.34 29.96
CA GLU A 144 17.84 6.20 28.80
C GLU A 144 19.24 6.03 28.21
N ASN A 145 19.31 5.44 27.03
CA ASN A 145 20.39 5.71 26.09
C ASN A 145 19.78 5.71 24.69
N SER A 146 20.04 6.80 23.95
CA SER A 146 19.61 7.11 22.57
C SER A 146 18.14 7.53 22.34
N ALA A 147 17.66 8.55 23.06
CA ALA A 147 16.60 9.41 22.52
C ALA A 147 17.25 10.55 21.73
N GLU A 148 17.57 10.32 20.46
CA GLU A 148 17.72 11.44 19.53
C GLU A 148 16.39 12.20 19.54
N ILE A 149 16.42 13.51 19.84
CA ILE A 149 15.24 14.37 19.72
C ILE A 149 14.87 14.39 18.22
N ARG A 150 13.94 13.54 17.81
CA ARG A 150 13.43 13.53 16.44
C ARG A 150 12.57 14.77 16.24
N GLN A 151 12.88 15.53 15.20
CA GLN A 151 12.13 16.74 14.87
C GLN A 151 10.70 16.36 14.52
N GLN A 152 9.71 16.96 15.19
CA GLN A 152 8.30 16.75 14.85
C GLN A 152 7.97 17.40 13.49
N TYR A 153 7.14 16.73 12.71
CA TYR A 153 6.57 17.28 11.48
C TYR A 153 5.19 17.88 11.79
N GLU A 154 5.03 19.17 11.53
CA GLU A 154 3.76 19.86 11.70
C GLU A 154 2.91 19.69 10.43
N MET A 155 1.81 18.95 10.55
CA MET A 155 0.84 18.83 9.47
C MET A 155 0.20 20.21 9.22
N PRO A 156 0.09 20.68 7.96
CA PRO A 156 -0.64 21.89 7.65
C PRO A 156 -2.14 21.66 7.91
N GLU A 157 -2.92 22.74 7.98
CA GLU A 157 -4.38 22.63 7.93
C GLU A 157 -4.84 21.84 6.69
N PRO A 158 -5.86 20.97 6.81
CA PRO A 158 -6.49 20.28 5.69
C PRO A 158 -6.84 21.26 4.56
N TYR A 159 -6.50 20.89 3.33
CA TYR A 159 -6.54 21.81 2.18
C TYR A 159 -7.26 21.26 0.96
N LEU A 160 -7.76 20.03 1.02
CA LEU A 160 -8.68 19.49 0.04
C LEU A 160 -10.11 19.52 0.56
N GLU A 161 -11.04 19.67 -0.37
CA GLU A 161 -12.46 19.55 -0.08
C GLU A 161 -12.77 18.19 0.57
N PRO A 162 -13.60 18.16 1.62
CA PRO A 162 -14.05 16.94 2.25
C PRO A 162 -14.70 16.00 1.23
N LEU A 163 -14.46 14.71 1.39
CA LEU A 163 -15.15 13.71 0.59
C LEU A 163 -16.64 13.71 0.95
N ALA A 164 -17.50 13.57 -0.05
CA ALA A 164 -18.91 13.36 0.20
C ALA A 164 -19.08 12.08 1.03
N LEU A 165 -19.70 12.22 2.21
CA LEU A 165 -19.85 11.13 3.18
C LEU A 165 -20.62 9.93 2.61
N GLY A 166 -21.47 10.14 1.60
CA GLY A 166 -22.32 9.09 1.04
C GLY A 166 -23.38 8.64 2.05
N ARG A 167 -23.81 7.38 1.93
CA ARG A 167 -24.76 6.73 2.86
C ARG A 167 -24.13 5.46 3.41
N SER A 168 -23.69 5.49 4.66
CA SER A 168 -23.34 4.29 5.44
C SER A 168 -24.27 4.17 6.64
N PRO A 169 -25.20 3.20 6.64
CA PRO A 169 -26.02 2.88 7.81
C PRO A 169 -25.16 2.43 9.01
N MET A 170 -24.03 1.80 8.74
CA MET A 170 -23.10 1.34 9.77
C MET A 170 -22.43 2.50 10.47
N PHE A 171 -21.86 3.44 9.72
CA PHE A 171 -21.28 4.65 10.29
C PHE A 171 -22.32 5.45 11.09
N ALA A 172 -23.54 5.61 10.54
CA ALA A 172 -24.63 6.27 11.25
C ALA A 172 -24.98 5.59 12.58
N ALA A 173 -24.99 4.26 12.62
CA ALA A 173 -25.23 3.49 13.85
C ALA A 173 -24.10 3.66 14.86
N ILE A 174 -22.84 3.66 14.42
CA ILE A 174 -21.68 3.92 15.28
C ILE A 174 -21.76 5.32 15.89
N CYS A 175 -22.00 6.35 15.07
CA CYS A 175 -22.20 7.72 15.53
C CYS A 175 -23.33 7.82 16.57
N ALA A 176 -24.46 7.15 16.34
CA ALA A 176 -25.57 7.12 17.29
C ALA A 176 -25.17 6.44 18.62
N ALA A 177 -24.40 5.35 18.58
CA ALA A 177 -23.93 4.64 19.76
C ALA A 177 -23.03 5.50 20.66
N ILE A 178 -22.27 6.41 20.07
CA ILE A 178 -21.35 7.32 20.79
C ILE A 178 -21.94 8.72 21.04
N ALA A 179 -23.23 8.90 20.72
CA ALA A 179 -23.98 10.16 20.84
C ALA A 179 -23.43 11.35 20.02
N VAL A 180 -22.91 11.07 18.81
CA VAL A 180 -22.40 12.08 17.87
C VAL A 180 -23.22 12.07 16.57
N GLN A 181 -23.33 13.22 15.90
CA GLN A 181 -23.93 13.29 14.56
C GLN A 181 -22.91 12.90 13.48
N PRO A 182 -23.29 12.09 12.47
CA PRO A 182 -22.40 11.77 11.36
C PRO A 182 -21.92 13.02 10.64
N ASN A 183 -20.60 13.16 10.48
CA ASN A 183 -19.96 14.26 9.77
C ASN A 183 -18.61 13.81 9.22
N THR A 184 -18.01 14.62 8.35
CA THR A 184 -16.66 14.39 7.80
C THR A 184 -15.57 14.76 8.81
N GLY A 185 -14.39 14.15 8.70
CA GLY A 185 -13.26 14.39 9.59
C GLY A 185 -13.34 13.58 10.88
N LEU A 186 -12.49 13.92 11.85
CA LEU A 186 -12.44 13.25 13.15
C LEU A 186 -13.61 13.67 14.03
N LEU A 187 -14.31 12.66 14.56
CA LEU A 187 -15.38 12.81 15.52
C LEU A 187 -14.93 12.26 16.87
N HIS A 188 -15.36 12.90 17.94
CA HIS A 188 -15.07 12.48 19.31
C HIS A 188 -16.38 12.26 20.04
N GLY A 189 -16.50 11.13 20.73
CA GLY A 189 -17.70 10.78 21.47
C GLY A 189 -17.38 9.93 22.70
N THR A 190 -18.43 9.60 23.44
CA THR A 190 -18.31 8.75 24.63
C THR A 190 -17.97 7.31 24.20
N CYS A 191 -16.90 6.75 24.77
CA CYS A 191 -16.55 5.35 24.50
C CYS A 191 -17.59 4.42 25.16
N PRO A 192 -18.20 3.47 24.43
CA PRO A 192 -19.18 2.55 24.98
C PRO A 192 -18.57 1.52 25.93
N ASN A 193 -17.25 1.30 25.88
CA ASN A 193 -16.56 0.37 26.77
C ASN A 193 -16.21 1.01 28.13
N CYS A 194 -15.43 2.09 28.15
CA CYS A 194 -15.00 2.73 29.40
C CYS A 194 -15.96 3.83 29.91
N GLY A 195 -16.91 4.28 29.09
CA GLY A 195 -17.86 5.35 29.46
C GLY A 195 -17.25 6.75 29.56
N ALA A 196 -15.96 6.93 29.26
CA ALA A 196 -15.32 8.24 29.30
C ALA A 196 -15.82 9.12 28.14
N ALA A 197 -16.14 10.37 28.45
CA ALA A 197 -16.55 11.36 27.46
C ALA A 197 -15.37 11.78 26.57
N ASP A 198 -15.66 11.99 25.28
CA ASP A 198 -14.69 12.40 24.24
C ASP A 198 -13.43 11.51 24.13
N SER A 199 -13.49 10.28 24.64
CA SER A 199 -12.35 9.37 24.66
C SER A 199 -12.28 8.46 23.43
N LEU A 200 -13.38 8.31 22.68
CA LEU A 200 -13.43 7.52 21.45
C LEU A 200 -13.38 8.44 20.23
N THR A 201 -12.28 8.34 19.50
CA THR A 201 -12.08 8.99 18.21
C THR A 201 -12.63 8.09 17.10
N VAL A 202 -13.38 8.69 16.18
CA VAL A 202 -14.03 8.02 15.06
C VAL A 202 -13.77 8.77 13.76
N LEU A 203 -13.42 8.03 12.71
CA LEU A 203 -13.27 8.57 11.36
C LEU A 203 -13.95 7.65 10.35
N TYR A 204 -14.89 8.17 9.56
CA TYR A 204 -15.38 7.45 8.40
C TYR A 204 -14.59 7.86 7.16
N SER A 205 -14.04 6.87 6.46
CA SER A 205 -13.43 7.07 5.15
C SER A 205 -14.35 6.49 4.07
N PRO A 206 -14.97 7.34 3.22
CA PRO A 206 -15.75 6.86 2.08
C PRO A 206 -14.93 6.05 1.09
N LEU A 207 -13.63 6.34 0.98
CA LEU A 207 -12.72 5.58 0.11
C LEU A 207 -12.44 4.19 0.65
N GLU A 208 -12.42 4.02 1.97
CA GLU A 208 -12.32 2.71 2.61
C GLU A 208 -13.67 1.99 2.70
N SER A 209 -14.79 2.72 2.56
CA SER A 209 -16.12 2.20 2.92
C SER A 209 -16.11 1.58 4.32
N ALA A 210 -15.45 2.26 5.25
CA ALA A 210 -15.21 1.77 6.60
C ALA A 210 -15.06 2.90 7.62
N THR A 211 -15.33 2.57 8.87
CA THR A 211 -15.17 3.46 10.03
C THR A 211 -13.97 3.01 10.87
N LEU A 212 -13.00 3.89 11.05
CA LEU A 212 -11.87 3.73 11.97
C LEU A 212 -12.26 4.24 13.36
N LEU A 213 -11.76 3.56 14.39
CA LEU A 213 -12.12 3.74 15.78
C LEU A 213 -10.88 3.60 16.65
N ARG A 214 -10.65 4.55 17.57
CA ARG A 214 -9.62 4.42 18.60
C ARG A 214 -10.07 5.06 19.89
N CYS A 215 -10.01 4.30 20.98
CA CYS A 215 -10.19 4.85 22.32
C CYS A 215 -8.83 5.21 22.91
N SER A 216 -8.74 6.34 23.61
CA SER A 216 -7.50 6.76 24.28
C SER A 216 -7.10 5.87 25.47
N THR A 217 -8.00 5.03 25.97
CA THR A 217 -7.76 4.21 27.17
C THR A 217 -8.05 2.71 27.00
N CYS A 218 -8.81 2.32 25.98
CA CYS A 218 -9.25 0.93 25.79
C CYS A 218 -8.51 0.28 24.64
N GLN A 219 -8.32 -1.03 24.74
CA GLN A 219 -7.88 -1.82 23.60
C GLN A 219 -8.95 -1.81 22.51
N ALA A 220 -8.51 -1.84 21.25
CA ALA A 220 -9.39 -1.78 20.09
C ALA A 220 -10.45 -2.90 20.10
N ASP A 221 -10.08 -4.12 20.49
CA ASP A 221 -11.00 -5.26 20.57
C ASP A 221 -12.10 -5.08 21.64
N ASP A 222 -11.79 -4.43 22.77
CA ASP A 222 -12.81 -4.15 23.79
C ASP A 222 -13.84 -3.14 23.30
N VAL A 223 -13.41 -2.15 22.50
CA VAL A 223 -14.31 -1.18 21.87
C VAL A 223 -15.21 -1.88 20.85
N LEU A 224 -14.65 -2.77 20.03
CA LEU A 224 -15.43 -3.57 19.07
C LEU A 224 -16.47 -4.45 19.78
N ASN A 225 -16.09 -5.11 20.86
CA ASN A 225 -17.00 -5.92 21.68
C ASN A 225 -18.11 -5.07 22.29
N ALA A 226 -17.78 -3.90 22.86
CA ALA A 226 -18.78 -2.98 23.44
C ALA A 226 -19.75 -2.40 22.40
N LEU A 227 -19.29 -2.23 21.14
CA LEU A 227 -20.14 -1.85 20.00
C LEU A 227 -20.96 -3.01 19.43
N ASN A 228 -20.75 -4.24 19.91
CA ASN A 228 -21.27 -5.47 19.29
C ASN A 228 -20.96 -5.53 17.78
N ALA A 229 -19.72 -5.16 17.41
CA ALA A 229 -19.31 -5.08 16.03
C ALA A 229 -19.27 -6.49 15.39
N PRO A 230 -19.81 -6.67 14.16
CA PRO A 230 -19.83 -7.99 13.53
C PRO A 230 -18.42 -8.50 13.24
N ALA A 231 -18.08 -9.69 13.72
CA ALA A 231 -16.75 -10.28 13.54
C ALA A 231 -16.36 -10.49 12.07
N THR A 232 -17.31 -10.57 11.13
CA THR A 232 -17.00 -10.65 9.70
C THR A 232 -16.54 -9.31 9.12
N LEU A 233 -16.96 -8.19 9.72
CA LEU A 233 -16.75 -6.82 9.25
C LEU A 233 -15.76 -6.03 10.09
N ALA A 234 -15.51 -6.41 11.34
CA ALA A 234 -14.69 -5.64 12.27
C ALA A 234 -13.28 -6.22 12.40
N ARG A 235 -12.26 -5.38 12.36
CA ARG A 235 -10.85 -5.78 12.52
C ARG A 235 -10.16 -4.84 13.49
N SER A 236 -9.20 -5.37 14.22
CA SER A 236 -8.34 -4.66 15.14
C SER A 236 -6.89 -4.97 14.77
N ASN A 237 -5.98 -4.01 14.94
CA ASN A 237 -4.52 -4.26 15.00
C ASN A 237 -4.00 -4.14 16.45
N GLY A 238 -4.90 -4.12 17.44
CA GLY A 238 -4.60 -3.82 18.85
C GLY A 238 -4.59 -2.32 19.16
N TYR A 239 -4.17 -1.47 18.22
CA TYR A 239 -4.05 -0.02 18.40
C TYR A 239 -5.32 0.74 17.95
N GLU A 240 -5.78 0.46 16.74
CA GLU A 240 -7.03 0.95 16.16
C GLU A 240 -7.93 -0.22 15.75
N ALA A 241 -9.23 0.07 15.73
CA ALA A 241 -10.25 -0.79 15.18
C ALA A 241 -10.82 -0.20 13.89
N MET A 242 -11.22 -1.06 12.97
CA MET A 242 -11.88 -0.68 11.73
C MET A 242 -13.09 -1.57 11.45
N ILE A 243 -14.23 -0.96 11.18
CA ILE A 243 -15.48 -1.66 10.85
C ILE A 243 -15.88 -1.31 9.42
N TYR A 244 -15.92 -2.31 8.54
CA TYR A 244 -16.25 -2.14 7.12
C TYR A 244 -17.76 -2.18 6.87
N ASP A 245 -18.22 -1.41 5.89
CA ASP A 245 -19.63 -1.37 5.47
C ASP A 245 -20.08 -2.71 4.84
N SER A 246 -19.15 -3.53 4.33
CA SER A 246 -19.46 -4.83 3.73
C SER A 246 -18.31 -5.84 3.81
N GLU A 247 -18.65 -7.14 3.72
CA GLU A 247 -17.67 -8.24 3.75
C GLU A 247 -16.78 -8.29 2.51
N ARG A 248 -17.16 -7.59 1.43
CA ARG A 248 -16.31 -7.42 0.24
C ARG A 248 -15.11 -6.52 0.52
N GLY A 249 -15.17 -5.72 1.59
CA GLY A 249 -14.18 -4.70 1.90
C GLY A 249 -14.19 -3.58 0.87
N THR A 250 -13.00 -3.20 0.43
CA THR A 250 -12.76 -1.97 -0.35
C THR A 250 -12.19 -2.30 -1.72
N ALA A 251 -12.53 -1.47 -2.72
CA ALA A 251 -11.93 -1.52 -4.05
C ALA A 251 -11.32 -0.17 -4.42
N TYR A 252 -10.02 -0.17 -4.68
CA TYR A 252 -9.26 0.99 -5.13
C TYR A 252 -9.14 0.93 -6.65
N GLU A 253 -9.81 1.86 -7.33
CA GLU A 253 -9.79 1.97 -8.79
C GLU A 253 -8.73 3.00 -9.22
N TYR A 254 -7.80 2.56 -10.06
CA TYR A 254 -6.75 3.38 -10.64
C TYR A 254 -7.20 3.94 -11.98
N ALA A 255 -6.57 5.05 -12.40
CA ALA A 255 -6.96 5.78 -13.61
C ALA A 255 -6.78 4.97 -14.90
N ASP A 256 -5.93 3.95 -14.89
CA ASP A 256 -5.65 3.05 -16.02
C ASP A 256 -6.53 1.78 -15.99
N GLY A 257 -7.47 1.68 -15.04
CA GLY A 257 -8.36 0.53 -14.89
C GLY A 257 -7.81 -0.62 -14.07
N LEU A 258 -6.67 -0.48 -13.39
CA LEU A 258 -6.30 -1.41 -12.31
C LEU A 258 -7.33 -1.28 -11.18
N ILE A 259 -7.78 -2.42 -10.65
CA ILE A 259 -8.62 -2.47 -9.46
C ILE A 259 -7.93 -3.34 -8.42
N VAL A 260 -7.53 -2.73 -7.30
CA VAL A 260 -6.99 -3.43 -6.12
C VAL A 260 -8.10 -3.59 -5.10
N ARG A 261 -8.41 -4.81 -4.68
CA ARG A 261 -9.41 -5.07 -3.64
C ARG A 261 -8.75 -5.55 -2.37
N ARG A 262 -9.22 -5.04 -1.23
CA ARG A 262 -8.80 -5.44 0.10
C ARG A 262 -10.03 -5.90 0.90
N SER A 263 -10.05 -7.16 1.31
CA SER A 263 -11.08 -7.68 2.20
C SER A 263 -10.87 -7.22 3.65
N PRO A 264 -11.89 -7.34 4.53
CA PRO A 264 -11.68 -7.15 5.96
C PRO A 264 -10.61 -8.07 6.53
N THR A 265 -10.50 -9.32 6.06
CA THR A 265 -9.40 -10.24 6.43
C THR A 265 -8.04 -9.86 5.86
N LYS A 266 -7.86 -8.63 5.36
CA LYS A 266 -6.62 -8.11 4.75
C LYS A 266 -6.14 -8.92 3.53
N ARG A 267 -7.03 -9.69 2.88
CA ARG A 267 -6.70 -10.38 1.63
C ARG A 267 -6.74 -9.38 0.49
N ILE A 268 -5.64 -9.30 -0.24
CA ILE A 268 -5.50 -8.41 -1.40
C ILE A 268 -5.71 -9.23 -2.67
N SER A 269 -6.50 -8.70 -3.61
CA SER A 269 -6.66 -9.26 -4.95
C SER A 269 -6.69 -8.15 -5.99
N GLN A 270 -6.26 -8.44 -7.21
CA GLN A 270 -6.22 -7.47 -8.30
C GLN A 270 -7.09 -7.96 -9.46
N SER A 271 -7.71 -7.03 -10.17
CA SER A 271 -8.50 -7.28 -11.38
C SER A 271 -8.46 -6.07 -12.31
N GLY A 272 -9.09 -6.17 -13.49
CA GLY A 272 -9.02 -5.11 -14.50
C GLY A 272 -7.67 -5.11 -15.19
N ASN A 273 -7.03 -3.95 -15.30
CA ASN A 273 -5.67 -3.84 -15.85
C ASN A 273 -4.63 -4.25 -14.80
N THR A 274 -4.31 -5.54 -14.69
CA THR A 274 -3.31 -6.05 -13.71
C THR A 274 -1.89 -6.16 -14.25
N ALA A 275 -1.68 -5.80 -15.52
CA ALA A 275 -0.42 -6.00 -16.21
C ALA A 275 0.44 -4.73 -16.18
N GLY A 276 1.74 -4.92 -15.96
CA GLY A 276 2.73 -3.84 -16.08
C GLY A 276 2.79 -2.92 -14.86
N LYS A 277 2.96 -1.64 -15.17
CA LYS A 277 3.17 -0.52 -14.25
C LYS A 277 1.94 0.39 -14.28
N HIS A 278 1.60 0.95 -13.13
CA HIS A 278 0.34 1.64 -12.89
C HIS A 278 0.58 3.07 -12.37
N PRO A 279 -0.32 4.02 -12.65
CA PRO A 279 -0.23 5.37 -12.12
C PRO A 279 -0.38 5.37 -10.59
N LEU A 280 -0.06 6.49 -9.95
CA LEU A 280 -0.39 6.69 -8.54
C LEU A 280 -1.92 6.71 -8.37
N TRP A 281 -2.41 5.98 -7.35
CA TRP A 281 -3.78 6.15 -6.90
C TRP A 281 -3.97 7.57 -6.37
N MET A 282 -5.09 8.20 -6.70
CA MET A 282 -5.39 9.60 -6.36
C MET A 282 -4.44 10.66 -6.97
N ALA A 283 -3.76 10.36 -8.09
CA ALA A 283 -2.90 11.31 -8.80
C ALA A 283 -3.57 12.67 -9.15
N ALA A 284 -4.91 12.72 -9.25
CA ALA A 284 -5.64 13.96 -9.45
C ALA A 284 -5.61 14.89 -8.22
N ASP A 285 -5.63 14.34 -7.00
CA ASP A 285 -5.46 15.10 -5.76
C ASP A 285 -4.05 15.66 -5.63
N ALA A 286 -3.02 14.89 -6.01
CA ALA A 286 -1.64 15.39 -6.07
C ALA A 286 -1.52 16.63 -6.95
N LYS A 287 -2.10 16.60 -8.17
CA LYS A 287 -2.09 17.76 -9.08
C LYS A 287 -2.78 19.00 -8.48
N ARG A 288 -3.86 18.82 -7.70
CA ARG A 288 -4.53 19.92 -6.98
C ARG A 288 -3.66 20.52 -5.89
N ALA A 289 -2.98 19.67 -5.11
CA ALA A 289 -2.05 20.14 -4.07
C ALA A 289 -0.87 20.91 -4.67
N VAL A 290 -0.26 20.38 -5.74
CA VAL A 290 0.82 21.07 -6.47
C VAL A 290 0.36 22.44 -6.97
N ALA A 291 -0.81 22.52 -7.59
CA ALA A 291 -1.36 23.79 -8.10
C ALA A 291 -1.64 24.84 -7.01
N SER A 292 -1.84 24.40 -5.77
CA SER A 292 -2.09 25.25 -4.59
C SER A 292 -0.85 25.47 -3.72
N GLY A 293 0.32 24.95 -4.13
CA GLY A 293 1.56 25.04 -3.35
C GLY A 293 1.50 24.27 -2.01
N LYS A 294 0.65 23.25 -1.93
CA LYS A 294 0.49 22.38 -0.76
C LYS A 294 1.32 21.09 -0.94
N PRO A 295 1.78 20.47 0.16
CA PRO A 295 2.53 19.22 0.08
C PRO A 295 1.67 18.09 -0.49
N VAL A 296 2.30 17.12 -1.15
CA VAL A 296 1.68 15.86 -1.55
C VAL A 296 2.20 14.77 -0.62
N TYR A 297 1.29 14.04 0.02
CA TYR A 297 1.65 12.94 0.90
C TYR A 297 1.74 11.64 0.10
N LEU A 298 2.92 11.04 0.06
CA LEU A 298 3.14 9.74 -0.56
C LEU A 298 3.11 8.67 0.53
N ILE A 299 2.19 7.72 0.41
CA ILE A 299 1.93 6.71 1.44
C ILE A 299 2.25 5.32 0.89
N GLU A 300 2.68 4.42 1.76
CA GLU A 300 3.03 3.05 1.38
C GLU A 300 1.84 2.24 0.81
N GLY A 301 0.64 2.39 1.40
CA GLY A 301 -0.55 1.62 1.04
C GLY A 301 -1.83 2.42 0.82
N GLU A 302 -2.81 1.80 0.16
CA GLU A 302 -4.07 2.44 -0.23
C GLU A 302 -4.95 2.79 0.98
N LYS A 303 -5.01 1.93 2.01
CA LYS A 303 -5.77 2.17 3.25
C LYS A 303 -5.37 3.51 3.88
N ASP A 304 -4.08 3.68 4.11
CA ASP A 304 -3.53 4.85 4.80
C ASP A 304 -3.64 6.12 3.95
N ALA A 305 -3.49 5.99 2.63
CA ALA A 305 -3.79 7.08 1.71
C ALA A 305 -5.28 7.47 1.75
N GLY A 306 -6.19 6.50 1.80
CA GLY A 306 -7.63 6.73 1.93
C GLY A 306 -7.98 7.44 3.25
N THR A 307 -7.35 7.03 4.35
CA THR A 307 -7.50 7.65 5.68
C THR A 307 -7.10 9.13 5.67
N LEU A 308 -5.89 9.45 5.19
CA LEU A 308 -5.44 10.85 5.12
C LEU A 308 -6.25 11.69 4.12
N ARG A 309 -6.72 11.08 3.03
CA ARG A 309 -7.60 11.78 2.09
C ARG A 309 -8.97 12.11 2.70
N ALA A 310 -9.51 11.25 3.55
CA ALA A 310 -10.73 11.52 4.31
C ALA A 310 -10.56 12.70 5.29
N LEU A 311 -9.33 12.95 5.75
CA LEU A 311 -8.95 14.10 6.57
C LEU A 311 -8.63 15.37 5.77
N GLY A 312 -8.72 15.34 4.44
CA GLY A 312 -8.54 16.51 3.59
C GLY A 312 -7.10 16.76 3.12
N TYR A 313 -6.23 15.74 3.16
CA TYR A 313 -4.87 15.82 2.63
C TYR A 313 -4.75 15.15 1.26
N ALA A 314 -3.86 15.66 0.40
CA ALA A 314 -3.56 15.03 -0.88
C ALA A 314 -2.63 13.84 -0.67
N ALA A 315 -3.22 12.69 -0.34
CA ALA A 315 -2.52 11.43 -0.15
C ALA A 315 -2.61 10.56 -1.41
N VAL A 316 -1.47 10.03 -1.84
CA VAL A 316 -1.32 9.15 -3.01
C VAL A 316 -0.47 7.94 -2.66
N THR A 317 -0.64 6.85 -3.41
CA THR A 317 0.18 5.63 -3.26
C THR A 317 0.36 4.92 -4.59
N ALA A 318 1.40 4.09 -4.69
CA ALA A 318 1.63 3.20 -5.81
C ALA A 318 0.99 1.82 -5.54
N SER A 319 0.53 1.13 -6.59
CA SER A 319 0.04 -0.23 -6.43
C SER A 319 1.16 -1.20 -6.01
N GLY A 320 0.84 -2.19 -5.19
CA GLY A 320 1.76 -3.31 -4.89
C GLY A 320 2.53 -3.19 -3.57
N GLY A 321 2.20 -2.18 -2.73
CA GLY A 321 2.69 -2.01 -1.36
C GLY A 321 4.19 -1.73 -1.25
N GLY A 322 4.71 -1.79 -0.02
CA GLY A 322 6.08 -1.41 0.30
C GLY A 322 7.18 -2.12 -0.47
N GLY A 323 6.96 -3.39 -0.82
CA GLY A 323 7.96 -4.21 -1.49
C GLY A 323 8.17 -3.89 -2.98
N ASN A 324 7.20 -3.28 -3.67
CA ASN A 324 7.17 -3.25 -5.14
C ASN A 324 7.08 -1.86 -5.76
N PHE A 325 7.33 -0.79 -4.99
CA PHE A 325 7.15 0.60 -5.43
C PHE A 325 7.79 0.88 -6.80
N ALA A 326 9.10 0.67 -6.96
CA ALA A 326 9.80 0.96 -8.21
C ALA A 326 9.40 0.03 -9.37
N ALA A 327 9.02 -1.21 -9.04
CA ALA A 327 8.65 -2.23 -10.01
C ALA A 327 7.24 -2.00 -10.60
N LYS A 328 6.32 -1.47 -9.79
CA LYS A 328 4.90 -1.32 -10.15
C LYS A 328 4.50 0.11 -10.48
N LEU A 329 5.29 1.12 -10.14
CA LEU A 329 5.00 2.50 -10.48
C LEU A 329 5.26 2.80 -11.96
N ASP A 330 4.25 3.35 -12.63
CA ASP A 330 4.42 4.08 -13.88
C ASP A 330 5.07 5.44 -13.59
N LEU A 331 6.38 5.50 -13.82
CA LEU A 331 7.19 6.67 -13.49
C LEU A 331 6.80 7.90 -14.32
N ASP A 332 6.41 7.73 -15.58
CA ASP A 332 6.06 8.87 -16.45
C ASP A 332 4.79 9.56 -15.95
N SER A 333 3.76 8.76 -15.61
CA SER A 333 2.53 9.29 -15.01
C SER A 333 2.79 9.89 -13.62
N ALA A 334 3.67 9.29 -12.82
CA ALA A 334 4.02 9.81 -11.50
C ALA A 334 4.74 11.16 -11.60
N CYS A 335 5.74 11.28 -12.48
CA CYS A 335 6.45 12.53 -12.76
C CYS A 335 5.49 13.63 -13.22
N LEU A 336 4.51 13.30 -14.07
CA LEU A 336 3.49 14.26 -14.50
C LEU A 336 2.59 14.73 -13.33
N ALA A 337 2.27 13.84 -12.39
CA ALA A 337 1.43 14.18 -11.24
C ALA A 337 2.17 14.95 -10.14
N LEU A 338 3.47 14.68 -9.96
CA LEU A 338 4.31 15.21 -8.88
C LEU A 338 5.29 16.30 -9.33
N SER A 339 5.21 16.76 -10.58
CA SER A 339 6.11 17.79 -11.10
C SER A 339 6.03 19.06 -10.26
N GLY A 340 7.14 19.47 -9.64
CA GLY A 340 7.20 20.65 -8.75
C GLY A 340 6.59 20.44 -7.35
N ALA A 341 6.20 19.22 -6.99
CA ALA A 341 5.64 18.90 -5.68
C ALA A 341 6.69 18.95 -4.56
N ASP A 342 6.28 19.43 -3.39
CA ASP A 342 6.92 19.04 -2.13
C ASP A 342 6.29 17.71 -1.70
N VAL A 343 7.05 16.63 -1.78
CA VAL A 343 6.57 15.29 -1.44
C VAL A 343 6.97 14.97 -0.01
N VAL A 344 5.97 14.62 0.80
CA VAL A 344 6.15 14.14 2.17
C VAL A 344 5.80 12.66 2.17
N ALA A 345 6.82 11.81 2.19
CA ALA A 345 6.67 10.36 2.17
C ALA A 345 6.49 9.83 3.59
N ILE A 346 5.34 9.21 3.87
CA ILE A 346 5.03 8.60 5.16
C ILE A 346 5.30 7.11 5.07
N MET A 347 6.26 6.65 5.88
CA MET A 347 6.74 5.28 5.91
C MET A 347 6.13 4.53 7.09
N ASP A 348 5.79 3.26 6.88
CA ASP A 348 5.38 2.36 7.97
C ASP A 348 6.59 1.98 8.84
N LYS A 349 6.35 1.76 10.14
CA LYS A 349 7.41 1.41 11.12
C LYS A 349 7.81 -0.07 11.09
N ASP A 350 8.16 -0.58 9.92
CA ASP A 350 8.65 -1.96 9.77
C ASP A 350 9.79 -2.09 8.74
N ASP A 351 10.28 -3.32 8.59
CA ASP A 351 11.34 -3.67 7.64
C ASP A 351 10.93 -3.43 6.18
N THR A 352 9.64 -3.53 5.88
CA THR A 352 9.10 -3.28 4.54
C THR A 352 9.13 -1.78 4.25
N GLY A 353 8.75 -0.94 5.21
CA GLY A 353 8.83 0.50 5.14
C GLY A 353 10.25 0.98 4.88
N THR A 354 11.26 0.38 5.51
CA THR A 354 12.67 0.72 5.26
C THR A 354 13.06 0.51 3.79
N ARG A 355 12.71 -0.65 3.21
CA ARG A 355 12.95 -0.94 1.78
C ARG A 355 12.15 -0.02 0.87
N TRP A 356 10.93 0.31 1.26
CA TRP A 356 10.07 1.22 0.52
C TRP A 356 10.68 2.63 0.46
N LYS A 357 11.18 3.15 1.59
CA LYS A 357 11.87 4.44 1.68
C LYS A 357 13.05 4.50 0.71
N GLU A 358 13.89 3.47 0.66
CA GLU A 358 15.02 3.40 -0.27
C GLU A 358 14.54 3.45 -1.74
N GLN A 359 13.52 2.67 -2.09
CA GLN A 359 12.96 2.67 -3.45
C GLN A 359 12.37 4.03 -3.83
N VAL A 360 11.63 4.67 -2.92
CA VAL A 360 11.04 6.01 -3.12
C VAL A 360 12.15 7.05 -3.31
N ALA A 361 13.17 7.04 -2.45
CA ALA A 361 14.29 7.97 -2.52
C ALA A 361 15.03 7.86 -3.86
N GLN A 362 15.31 6.64 -4.32
CA GLN A 362 15.99 6.41 -5.60
C GLN A 362 15.11 6.81 -6.80
N THR A 363 13.80 6.58 -6.70
CA THR A 363 12.87 6.78 -7.82
C THR A 363 12.43 8.23 -7.99
N LEU A 364 12.14 8.95 -6.90
CA LEU A 364 11.47 10.26 -6.96
C LEU A 364 12.37 11.47 -6.72
N THR A 365 13.47 11.33 -5.96
CA THR A 365 14.40 12.44 -5.68
C THR A 365 14.82 13.22 -6.94
N PRO A 366 15.06 12.59 -8.11
CA PRO A 366 15.45 13.34 -9.31
C PRO A 366 14.36 14.24 -9.93
N PHE A 367 13.08 14.08 -9.54
CA PHE A 367 11.94 14.64 -10.29
C PHE A 367 11.04 15.57 -9.47
N VAL A 368 11.05 15.46 -8.15
CA VAL A 368 10.22 16.28 -7.24
C VAL A 368 11.00 17.51 -6.75
N ARG A 369 10.31 18.55 -6.28
CA ARG A 369 10.98 19.76 -5.76
C ARG A 369 11.69 19.47 -4.45
N SER A 370 11.03 18.73 -3.56
CA SER A 370 11.60 18.24 -2.31
C SER A 370 10.98 16.89 -1.95
N LEU A 371 11.75 16.07 -1.22
CA LEU A 371 11.31 14.79 -0.69
C LEU A 371 11.71 14.71 0.78
N THR A 372 10.71 14.70 1.67
CA THR A 372 10.89 14.57 3.12
C THR A 372 10.28 13.25 3.56
N PHE A 373 11.04 12.46 4.33
CA PHE A 373 10.53 11.25 4.92
C PHE A 373 10.07 11.51 6.35
N ILE A 374 8.86 11.04 6.67
CA ILE A 374 8.29 11.08 8.01
C ILE A 374 7.77 9.69 8.37
N GLN A 375 7.60 9.44 9.66
CA GLN A 375 6.91 8.27 10.19
C GLN A 375 5.98 8.70 11.32
N ALA A 376 5.01 7.86 11.68
CA ALA A 376 4.14 8.11 12.81
C ALA A 376 4.96 8.38 14.09
N ALA A 377 4.48 9.23 15.01
CA ALA A 377 5.15 9.42 16.30
C ALA A 377 4.72 8.33 17.32
N GLY A 378 5.50 8.17 18.39
CA GLY A 378 5.14 7.27 19.50
C GLY A 378 4.90 5.81 19.09
N GLU A 379 3.82 5.22 19.58
CA GLU A 379 3.44 3.81 19.36
C GLU A 379 2.66 3.55 18.07
N ALA A 380 2.19 4.60 17.37
CA ALA A 380 1.49 4.45 16.10
C ALA A 380 2.44 3.86 15.03
N HIS A 381 1.97 2.89 14.26
CA HIS A 381 2.80 2.16 13.29
C HIS A 381 2.69 2.74 11.87
N ASP A 382 1.48 3.08 11.45
CA ASP A 382 1.15 3.57 10.11
C ASP A 382 0.46 4.94 10.13
N ALA A 383 0.14 5.49 8.96
CA ALA A 383 -0.51 6.80 8.88
C ALA A 383 -1.97 6.79 9.39
N SER A 384 -2.66 5.64 9.36
CA SER A 384 -4.00 5.54 9.94
C SER A 384 -3.95 5.54 11.47
N ASP A 385 -3.02 4.81 12.07
CA ASP A 385 -2.78 4.84 13.51
C ASP A 385 -2.46 6.28 13.96
N ALA A 386 -1.60 6.98 13.20
CA ALA A 386 -1.27 8.38 13.45
C ALA A 386 -2.51 9.28 13.33
N ALA A 387 -3.32 9.10 12.29
CA ALA A 387 -4.58 9.82 12.10
C ALA A 387 -5.55 9.63 13.28
N MET A 388 -5.63 8.42 13.81
CA MET A 388 -6.47 8.08 14.97
C MET A 388 -5.84 8.50 16.32
N SER A 389 -4.61 9.02 16.30
CA SER A 389 -3.87 9.46 17.50
C SER A 389 -3.46 10.92 17.51
N GLY A 390 -3.95 11.72 16.57
CA GLY A 390 -3.76 13.17 16.56
C GLY A 390 -2.88 13.71 15.44
N LEU A 391 -2.58 12.88 14.43
CA LEU A 391 -1.72 13.21 13.28
C LEU A 391 -0.29 13.62 13.69
N GLU A 392 0.24 12.97 14.72
CA GLU A 392 1.61 13.23 15.17
C GLU A 392 2.60 12.43 14.33
N PHE A 393 3.51 13.13 13.66
CA PHE A 393 4.57 12.55 12.82
C PHE A 393 5.94 13.09 13.22
N GLU A 394 6.97 12.27 13.03
CA GLU A 394 8.36 12.64 13.23
C GLU A 394 9.14 12.56 11.91
N ILE A 395 10.03 13.53 11.71
CA ILE A 395 10.90 13.62 10.54
C ILE A 395 12.01 12.59 10.69
N LEU A 396 12.17 11.76 9.67
CA LEU A 396 13.29 10.85 9.58
C LEU A 396 14.53 11.60 9.14
N PRO A 397 15.69 11.39 9.79
CA PRO A 397 16.93 12.02 9.39
C PRO A 397 17.23 11.66 7.92
N SER A 398 17.63 12.68 7.15
CA SER A 398 18.19 12.45 5.83
C SER A 398 19.49 11.68 6.02
N GLU A 399 19.66 10.57 5.32
CA GLU A 399 20.96 9.89 5.22
C GLU A 399 21.89 10.72 4.33
N SER A 400 22.27 11.88 4.80
CA SER A 400 23.29 12.73 4.22
C SER A 400 24.48 12.75 5.17
N SER A 401 25.42 11.85 4.91
CA SER A 401 26.87 12.03 5.08
C SER A 401 27.40 12.36 6.49
N GLN A 402 28.63 11.92 6.76
CA GLN A 402 29.42 12.34 7.92
C GLN A 402 29.39 13.86 8.16
N PRO A 403 29.57 14.32 9.42
CA PRO A 403 29.49 15.74 9.77
C PRO A 403 30.37 16.58 8.84
N GLU A 404 29.74 17.58 8.20
CA GLU A 404 30.39 18.65 7.45
C GLU A 404 31.28 19.46 8.40
N SER A 405 32.44 18.92 8.73
CA SER A 405 33.58 19.65 9.25
C SER A 405 34.58 19.79 8.12
N GLU A 406 34.75 21.05 7.66
CA GLU A 406 35.87 21.53 6.87
C GLU A 406 36.00 21.01 5.42
N LEU A 407 35.02 21.28 4.57
CA LEU A 407 35.34 21.64 3.18
C LEU A 407 34.33 22.66 2.65
N LYS A 408 34.63 23.93 2.92
CA LYS A 408 34.08 25.08 2.20
C LYS A 408 34.59 24.99 0.75
N THR A 409 33.89 24.26 -0.10
CA THR A 409 34.00 24.41 -1.55
C THR A 409 32.64 24.86 -2.06
N GLU A 410 32.64 26.07 -2.61
CA GLU A 410 31.48 26.78 -3.14
C GLU A 410 30.67 25.91 -4.12
N LEU A 411 29.60 25.28 -3.62
CA LEU A 411 28.51 24.80 -4.45
C LEU A 411 27.61 25.99 -4.74
N THR A 412 27.92 26.70 -5.82
CA THR A 412 26.94 27.57 -6.46
C THR A 412 25.75 26.71 -6.88
N PRO A 413 24.50 27.14 -6.63
CA PRO A 413 23.33 26.44 -7.15
C PRO A 413 23.48 26.35 -8.66
N ARG A 414 23.30 25.15 -9.24
CA ARG A 414 23.27 24.98 -10.70
C ARG A 414 22.06 25.75 -11.25
N ALA A 415 22.27 27.03 -11.49
CA ALA A 415 21.35 27.89 -12.19
C ALA A 415 21.28 27.38 -13.63
N TYR A 416 20.15 26.81 -14.02
CA TYR A 416 19.88 26.51 -15.41
C TYR A 416 19.78 27.84 -16.17
N SER A 417 20.73 28.09 -17.08
CA SER A 417 20.68 29.21 -18.01
C SER A 417 19.81 28.84 -19.20
N LEU A 418 18.65 29.46 -19.34
CA LEU A 418 17.84 29.40 -20.55
C LEU A 418 18.42 30.37 -21.60
N THR A 419 19.06 29.83 -22.63
CA THR A 419 19.56 30.60 -23.78
C THR A 419 18.68 30.32 -24.99
N ARG A 420 18.27 31.37 -25.72
CA ARG A 420 17.55 31.18 -26.99
C ARG A 420 18.47 30.49 -27.98
N LEU A 421 17.97 29.45 -28.65
CA LEU A 421 18.76 28.68 -29.62
C LEU A 421 19.35 29.56 -30.76
N ALA A 422 18.65 30.64 -31.12
CA ALA A 422 19.14 31.61 -32.11
C ALA A 422 20.38 32.41 -31.66
N ASP A 423 20.61 32.49 -30.34
CA ASP A 423 21.73 33.21 -29.72
C ASP A 423 22.93 32.26 -29.44
N VAL A 424 22.83 30.97 -29.81
CA VAL A 424 23.89 29.97 -29.67
C VAL A 424 24.66 29.84 -30.97
N GLU A 425 25.94 30.22 -30.98
CA GLU A 425 26.81 29.99 -32.13
C GLU A 425 27.11 28.48 -32.28
N PRO A 426 26.81 27.88 -33.45
CA PRO A 426 27.08 26.47 -33.66
C PRO A 426 28.57 26.22 -33.86
N GLU A 427 29.23 25.70 -32.83
CA GLU A 427 30.58 25.15 -32.96
C GLU A 427 30.53 23.68 -33.38
N ARG A 428 31.50 23.26 -34.21
CA ARG A 428 31.65 21.86 -34.59
C ARG A 428 32.28 21.10 -33.42
N PRO A 429 31.58 20.17 -32.75
CA PRO A 429 32.13 19.47 -31.61
C PRO A 429 33.33 18.60 -32.04
N LEU A 430 34.47 18.79 -31.39
CA LEU A 430 35.68 17.97 -31.60
C LEU A 430 35.61 16.61 -30.90
N TRP A 431 34.62 16.43 -30.04
CA TRP A 431 34.37 15.28 -29.19
C TRP A 431 32.86 15.12 -28.98
N LEU A 432 32.37 13.87 -28.94
CA LEU A 432 30.97 13.58 -28.60
C LEU A 432 30.75 13.61 -27.07
N TRP A 433 31.80 13.28 -26.31
CA TRP A 433 31.85 13.34 -24.84
C TRP A 433 33.32 13.45 -24.38
N PRO A 434 33.74 14.51 -23.64
CA PRO A 434 35.12 14.63 -23.17
C PRO A 434 35.45 13.50 -22.18
N GLY A 435 36.54 12.77 -22.43
CA GLY A 435 37.01 11.71 -21.52
C GLY A 435 36.40 10.32 -21.73
N HIS A 436 35.36 10.18 -22.56
CA HIS A 436 34.70 8.88 -22.81
C HIS A 436 34.79 8.39 -24.28
N HIS A 437 35.02 9.28 -25.25
CA HIS A 437 35.24 8.89 -26.66
C HIS A 437 36.40 9.68 -27.31
N PRO A 438 37.24 9.06 -28.16
CA PRO A 438 38.32 9.77 -28.82
C PRO A 438 37.82 10.75 -29.90
N ARG A 439 38.64 11.77 -30.13
CA ARG A 439 38.55 12.78 -31.19
C ARG A 439 38.13 12.17 -32.54
N LEU A 440 37.16 12.78 -33.23
CA LEU A 440 36.79 12.40 -34.60
C LEU A 440 38.02 12.50 -35.52
N LEU A 441 38.71 11.38 -35.74
CA LEU A 441 39.81 11.29 -36.69
C LEU A 441 39.25 11.29 -38.11
N ARG A 442 39.90 12.05 -39.01
CA ARG A 442 39.60 12.02 -40.44
C ARG A 442 39.66 10.58 -40.95
N PRO A 443 38.75 10.15 -41.86
CA PRO A 443 38.86 8.83 -42.44
C PRO A 443 40.15 8.75 -43.26
N GLN A 444 41.03 7.80 -42.93
CA GLN A 444 42.02 7.33 -43.89
C GLN A 444 41.28 6.62 -45.01
N GLN A 445 41.68 6.89 -46.25
CA GLN A 445 41.11 6.25 -47.45
C GLN A 445 41.22 4.73 -47.32
N GLY A 446 40.09 4.02 -47.39
CA GLY A 446 40.07 2.57 -47.60
C GLY A 446 39.35 1.70 -46.55
N ALA A 447 38.69 2.26 -45.53
CA ALA A 447 37.92 1.45 -44.58
C ALA A 447 36.41 1.69 -44.72
N HIS A 448 35.66 0.62 -44.96
CA HIS A 448 34.19 0.59 -45.01
C HIS A 448 33.63 1.16 -43.70
N THR A 449 32.90 2.27 -43.80
CA THR A 449 32.29 2.96 -42.65
C THR A 449 30.82 2.59 -42.59
N GLY A 450 30.44 1.86 -41.54
CA GLY A 450 29.04 1.71 -41.14
C GLY A 450 28.52 3.06 -40.66
N TRP A 451 27.41 3.51 -41.24
CA TRP A 451 26.76 4.76 -40.86
C TRP A 451 25.97 4.55 -39.57
N LEU A 452 26.34 5.26 -38.51
CA LEU A 452 25.46 5.46 -37.36
C LEU A 452 24.48 6.58 -37.73
N VAL A 453 23.26 6.24 -38.14
CA VAL A 453 22.20 7.22 -38.39
C VAL A 453 21.53 7.54 -37.05
N LEU A 454 21.88 8.67 -36.44
CA LEU A 454 21.12 9.23 -35.31
C LEU A 454 19.86 9.90 -35.88
N GLY A 455 18.71 9.25 -35.78
CA GLY A 455 17.42 9.84 -36.10
C GLY A 455 16.96 10.75 -34.96
N CYS A 456 17.13 12.06 -35.08
CA CYS A 456 16.44 13.02 -34.22
C CYS A 456 14.96 13.09 -34.63
N ALA A 457 14.07 12.45 -33.86
CA ALA A 457 12.64 12.68 -34.00
C ALA A 457 12.26 13.99 -33.28
N VAL A 458 11.97 15.03 -34.06
CA VAL A 458 11.34 16.26 -33.54
C VAL A 458 9.83 16.04 -33.55
N VAL A 459 9.22 15.82 -32.39
CA VAL A 459 7.76 15.81 -32.27
C VAL A 459 7.27 17.25 -32.15
N GLN A 460 6.75 17.80 -33.25
CA GLN A 460 5.98 19.05 -33.24
C GLN A 460 4.53 18.74 -32.82
N SER A 461 4.17 19.06 -31.58
CA SER A 461 2.78 19.19 -31.18
C SER A 461 2.21 20.50 -31.72
N ASN A 462 1.28 20.42 -32.68
CA ASN A 462 0.48 21.55 -33.11
C ASN A 462 -1.00 21.18 -32.93
N GLN A 463 -1.67 21.76 -31.93
CA GLN A 463 -3.12 21.67 -31.74
C GLN A 463 -3.86 22.45 -32.85
N ARG A 464 -3.82 21.99 -34.11
CA ARG A 464 -4.79 22.37 -35.16
C ARG A 464 -4.68 21.56 -36.46
N SER A 465 -4.61 20.24 -36.43
CA SER A 465 -4.81 19.44 -37.67
C SER A 465 -5.15 17.95 -37.47
N GLU A 466 -5.88 17.57 -36.43
CA GLU A 466 -6.27 16.16 -36.22
C GLU A 466 -7.35 15.63 -37.19
N ARG A 467 -7.77 16.37 -38.23
CA ARG A 467 -8.78 15.90 -39.19
C ARG A 467 -8.31 15.72 -40.64
N ARG A 468 -7.02 15.87 -40.97
CA ARG A 468 -6.54 15.71 -42.37
C ARG A 468 -5.45 14.67 -42.61
N VAL A 469 -4.84 14.08 -41.57
CA VAL A 469 -3.76 13.09 -41.74
C VAL A 469 -4.28 11.65 -41.86
N GLN A 470 -5.52 11.35 -41.46
CA GLN A 470 -6.12 10.03 -41.64
C GLN A 470 -6.60 9.72 -43.07
N GLN A 471 -6.48 10.64 -44.03
CA GLN A 471 -6.96 10.43 -45.42
C GLN A 471 -5.87 10.43 -46.50
N ALA A 472 -4.58 10.58 -46.15
CA ALA A 472 -3.48 10.61 -47.13
C ALA A 472 -2.55 9.38 -47.09
N ALA A 473 -2.82 8.41 -46.21
CA ALA A 473 -2.07 7.16 -46.13
C ALA A 473 -2.45 6.12 -47.22
N SER A 474 -3.34 6.47 -48.16
CA SER A 474 -3.83 5.55 -49.21
C SER A 474 -3.52 5.97 -50.65
N SER A 475 -2.77 7.05 -50.90
CA SER A 475 -2.36 7.41 -52.26
C SER A 475 -0.95 7.97 -52.30
N GLY A 476 0.02 7.13 -52.66
CA GLY A 476 1.43 7.51 -52.80
C GLY A 476 1.67 8.58 -53.86
N ARG A 477 1.68 9.85 -53.44
CA ARG A 477 2.18 10.97 -54.27
C ARG A 477 2.99 11.95 -53.42
N GLN A 478 4.24 12.17 -53.85
CA GLN A 478 5.10 13.25 -53.37
C GLN A 478 4.53 14.60 -53.80
N THR A 479 4.40 15.54 -52.86
CA THR A 479 4.27 16.97 -53.18
C THR A 479 5.16 17.78 -52.26
N THR A 480 5.96 18.68 -52.84
CA THR A 480 6.82 19.65 -52.15
C THR A 480 6.04 20.95 -51.89
N PRO A 481 6.08 21.54 -50.68
CA PRO A 481 5.46 22.86 -50.46
C PRO A 481 6.44 24.00 -50.69
N LYS A 482 6.02 25.01 -51.46
CA LYS A 482 6.64 26.35 -51.55
C LYS A 482 6.30 27.16 -50.28
N ALA A 483 7.32 27.73 -49.63
CA ALA A 483 7.15 28.66 -48.53
C ALA A 483 6.70 30.05 -49.02
N THR A 484 5.70 30.64 -48.36
CA THR A 484 5.35 32.06 -48.51
C THR A 484 5.51 32.72 -47.15
N ALA A 485 6.20 33.86 -47.10
CA ALA A 485 6.58 34.55 -45.89
C ALA A 485 5.40 35.29 -45.26
N GLY A 486 5.13 35.02 -43.97
CA GLY A 486 4.26 35.80 -43.11
C GLY A 486 4.79 35.72 -41.68
N LYS A 487 5.26 36.86 -41.14
CA LYS A 487 5.75 36.97 -39.76
C LYS A 487 4.56 36.84 -38.80
N GLN A 488 4.56 35.81 -37.97
CA GLN A 488 3.77 35.76 -36.74
C GLN A 488 4.60 35.03 -35.68
N GLU A 489 5.00 35.75 -34.63
CA GLU A 489 5.75 35.19 -33.51
C GLU A 489 4.88 34.19 -32.76
N VAL A 490 5.27 32.91 -32.79
CA VAL A 490 4.71 31.86 -31.95
C VAL A 490 5.85 31.38 -31.05
N ARG A 491 5.73 31.60 -29.74
CA ARG A 491 6.64 31.03 -28.74
C ARG A 491 6.44 29.53 -28.71
N GLN A 492 7.44 28.76 -29.13
CA GLN A 492 7.45 27.30 -29.08
C GLN A 492 8.41 26.83 -27.97
N HIS A 493 7.92 25.99 -27.07
CA HIS A 493 8.74 25.24 -26.12
C HIS A 493 9.08 23.88 -26.77
N VAL A 494 10.36 23.59 -26.94
CA VAL A 494 10.85 22.30 -27.45
C VAL A 494 11.56 21.59 -26.31
N VAL A 495 11.06 20.42 -25.92
CA VAL A 495 11.73 19.50 -25.00
C VAL A 495 12.40 18.42 -25.84
N VAL A 496 13.71 18.23 -25.70
CA VAL A 496 14.46 17.19 -26.38
C VAL A 496 14.75 16.08 -25.37
N ALA A 497 14.17 14.90 -25.56
CA ALA A 497 14.53 13.68 -24.85
C ALA A 497 15.40 12.81 -25.77
N VAL A 498 16.56 12.36 -25.27
CA VAL A 498 17.45 11.43 -25.97
C VAL A 498 17.24 10.04 -25.36
N ALA A 499 16.60 9.14 -26.11
CA ALA A 499 16.51 7.73 -25.76
C ALA A 499 17.47 6.93 -26.65
N GLY A 500 18.43 6.21 -26.04
CA GLY A 500 19.28 5.27 -26.75
C GLY A 500 18.58 3.92 -26.91
N LEU A 501 18.32 3.50 -28.16
CA LEU A 501 17.90 2.15 -28.48
C LEU A 501 19.07 1.41 -29.15
N CYS A 502 19.50 0.31 -28.55
CA CYS A 502 20.43 -0.63 -29.17
C CYS A 502 19.61 -1.75 -29.82
N GLY A 503 19.65 -1.84 -31.14
CA GLY A 503 18.99 -2.91 -31.91
C GLY A 503 19.91 -3.39 -33.02
N SER A 504 20.24 -4.69 -32.99
CA SER A 504 20.89 -5.39 -34.08
C SER A 504 19.83 -5.90 -35.07
N SER A 505 19.92 -5.47 -36.33
CA SER A 505 19.16 -6.08 -37.43
C SER A 505 20.13 -6.59 -38.50
N GLU A 506 20.23 -7.91 -38.62
CA GLU A 506 20.67 -8.58 -39.85
C GLU A 506 19.53 -8.56 -40.88
N SER A 507 19.91 -8.62 -42.16
CA SER A 507 19.13 -8.51 -43.42
C SER A 507 19.03 -7.08 -43.96
N GLY A 508 19.57 -6.72 -45.14
CA GLY A 508 20.05 -7.49 -46.28
C GLY A 508 19.19 -7.18 -47.49
N GLU A 509 19.57 -6.16 -48.29
CA GLU A 509 19.63 -6.12 -49.76
C GLU A 509 19.55 -4.69 -50.34
N LEU A 510 20.65 -4.35 -51.02
CA LEU A 510 20.98 -3.36 -52.09
C LEU A 510 20.29 -1.99 -52.17
#